data_AF-A0A1G3CRM6-F1
#
_entry.id   AF-A0A1G3CRM6-F1
#
_cell.length_a   1.000
_cell.length_b   1.000
_cell.length_c   1.000
_cell.angle_alpha   90.00
_cell.angle_beta   90.00
_cell.angle_gamma   90.00
#
_symmetry.space_group_name_H-M   'P 1'
#
loop_
_entity.id
_entity.type
_entity.pdbx_description
1 polymer ?
#
loop_
_entity_poly.entity_id
_entity_poly.type
_entity_poly.pdbx_seq_one_letter_code
_entity_poly.pdbx_strand_id
1 'polypeptide(L)'
;MTKPITKVIVDTNCYVRLYFSPIRPILGSTFFGYQLMTISETHIEVSSGSNVVSRYPWLSEEVLQSEVSASCLKLREPKKGNIEKLAKYIRQHGNVLLEKLLTDGKLREPRQISLVDAKVLATAEVLSAAVATDEWPLTLVANELSEVHENGGLLNSLDLLSLMELGGNLDKGQRVETVRSWCQNGELLPRNWQEHYVRLFNESPPDGQSSDIQSM
;
A
#
# COMPACT_ATOMS: atom_id res chain seq x y z
N MET A 1 -27.81 -0.22 -11.76
CA MET A 1 -26.96 0.90 -11.36
C MET A 1 -25.55 0.35 -11.14
N THR A 2 -24.55 0.86 -11.84
CA THR A 2 -23.15 0.44 -11.64
C THR A 2 -22.65 1.00 -10.31
N LYS A 3 -22.04 0.15 -9.47
CA LYS A 3 -21.46 0.56 -8.18
C LYS A 3 -20.43 1.68 -8.43
N PRO A 4 -20.40 2.76 -7.61
CA PRO A 4 -19.40 3.81 -7.75
C PRO A 4 -18.00 3.24 -7.53
N ILE A 5 -17.01 3.79 -8.25
CA ILE A 5 -15.60 3.42 -8.10
C ILE A 5 -15.08 3.93 -6.75
N THR A 6 -14.54 3.03 -5.94
CA THR A 6 -13.89 3.36 -4.67
C THR A 6 -12.45 3.76 -4.93
N LYS A 7 -12.00 4.90 -4.40
CA LYS A 7 -10.56 5.24 -4.45
C LYS A 7 -9.80 4.44 -3.41
N VAL A 8 -8.56 4.11 -3.70
CA VAL A 8 -7.60 3.50 -2.76
C VAL A 8 -6.39 4.42 -2.68
N ILE A 9 -6.06 4.90 -1.49
CA ILE A 9 -4.84 5.68 -1.26
C ILE A 9 -3.72 4.70 -0.94
N VAL A 10 -2.77 4.57 -1.85
CA VAL A 10 -1.65 3.63 -1.75
C VAL A 10 -0.46 4.33 -1.10
N ASP A 11 0.07 3.73 -0.04
CA ASP A 11 1.29 4.19 0.65
C ASP A 11 2.58 3.80 -0.09
N THR A 12 3.73 4.26 0.43
CA THR A 12 5.04 4.03 -0.18
C THR A 12 5.37 2.54 -0.33
N ASN A 13 5.19 1.75 0.73
CA ASN A 13 5.58 0.35 0.72
C ASN A 13 4.72 -0.50 -0.21
N CYS A 14 3.41 -0.26 -0.20
CA CYS A 14 2.48 -1.00 -1.02
C CYS A 14 2.68 -0.68 -2.50
N TYR A 15 2.84 0.60 -2.88
CA TYR A 15 3.06 0.92 -4.29
C TYR A 15 4.37 0.30 -4.80
N VAL A 16 5.52 0.45 -4.11
CA VAL A 16 6.81 -0.13 -4.56
C VAL A 16 6.64 -1.60 -4.89
N ARG A 17 5.96 -2.31 -4.00
CA ARG A 17 5.75 -3.75 -4.10
C ARG A 17 4.84 -4.12 -5.28
N LEU A 18 3.78 -3.36 -5.53
CA LEU A 18 2.93 -3.60 -6.71
C LEU A 18 3.68 -3.44 -8.03
N TYR A 19 4.67 -2.54 -8.10
CA TYR A 19 5.49 -2.33 -9.29
C TYR A 19 6.40 -3.53 -9.64
N PHE A 20 6.49 -4.56 -8.80
CA PHE A 20 7.06 -5.85 -9.24
C PHE A 20 6.14 -6.63 -10.20
N SER A 21 4.85 -6.30 -10.26
CA SER A 21 3.93 -6.90 -11.22
C SER A 21 4.18 -6.37 -12.64
N PRO A 22 3.78 -7.09 -13.70
CA PRO A 22 3.94 -6.63 -15.08
C PRO A 22 2.92 -5.54 -15.48
N ILE A 23 1.94 -5.22 -14.62
CA ILE A 23 0.90 -4.24 -14.94
C ILE A 23 1.52 -2.86 -15.03
N ARG A 24 1.26 -2.12 -16.11
CA ARG A 24 1.60 -0.69 -16.25
C ARG A 24 0.51 0.04 -17.04
N PRO A 25 0.08 1.24 -16.61
CA PRO A 25 0.36 1.86 -15.31
C PRO A 25 -0.41 1.16 -14.18
N ILE A 26 0.14 1.13 -12.97
CA ILE A 26 -0.56 0.60 -11.77
C ILE A 26 -1.35 1.70 -11.06
N LEU A 27 -0.67 2.79 -10.72
CA LEU A 27 -1.34 3.95 -10.15
C LEU A 27 -2.16 4.64 -11.25
N GLY A 28 -3.32 5.19 -10.87
CA GLY A 28 -4.30 5.78 -11.78
C GLY A 28 -5.27 4.76 -12.40
N SER A 29 -4.87 3.49 -12.46
CA SER A 29 -5.68 2.40 -13.01
C SER A 29 -6.81 1.96 -12.07
N THR A 30 -7.86 1.40 -12.66
CA THR A 30 -9.03 0.86 -11.94
C THR A 30 -9.09 -0.64 -12.07
N PHE A 31 -9.17 -1.34 -10.94
CA PHE A 31 -9.24 -2.81 -10.84
C PHE A 31 -10.45 -3.19 -10.01
N PHE A 32 -11.36 -3.99 -10.57
CA PHE A 32 -12.53 -4.52 -9.85
C PHE A 32 -13.34 -3.46 -9.07
N GLY A 33 -13.50 -2.26 -9.63
CA GLY A 33 -14.22 -1.15 -9.01
C GLY A 33 -13.40 -0.30 -8.02
N TYR A 34 -12.09 -0.54 -7.92
CA TYR A 34 -11.16 0.22 -7.10
C TYR A 34 -10.16 0.98 -7.96
N GLN A 35 -10.03 2.30 -7.77
CA GLN A 35 -9.04 3.12 -8.46
C GLN A 35 -7.85 3.40 -7.54
N LEU A 36 -6.65 2.99 -7.95
CA LEU A 36 -5.43 3.21 -7.17
C LEU A 36 -4.94 4.64 -7.37
N MET A 37 -4.76 5.37 -6.28
CA MET A 37 -4.30 6.75 -6.26
C MET A 37 -3.25 6.90 -5.16
N THR A 38 -2.50 7.99 -5.18
CA THR A 38 -1.61 8.33 -4.06
C THR A 38 -1.65 9.84 -3.77
N ILE A 39 -0.86 10.30 -2.81
CA ILE A 39 -0.69 11.72 -2.48
C ILE A 39 0.69 12.21 -2.91
N SER A 40 0.81 13.51 -3.15
CA SER A 40 2.07 14.14 -3.57
C SER A 40 3.22 13.87 -2.61
N GLU A 41 2.94 13.76 -1.32
CA GLU A 41 3.93 13.52 -0.28
C GLU A 41 4.56 12.13 -0.40
N THR A 42 3.76 11.11 -0.71
CA THR A 42 4.24 9.74 -1.01
C THR A 42 5.08 9.73 -2.29
N HIS A 43 4.69 10.51 -3.30
CA HIS A 43 5.51 10.67 -4.52
C HIS A 43 6.88 11.32 -4.21
N ILE A 44 6.93 12.28 -3.30
CA ILE A 44 8.19 12.93 -2.89
C ILE A 44 9.12 11.92 -2.18
N GLU A 45 8.59 11.01 -1.35
CA GLU A 45 9.38 9.96 -0.68
C GLU A 45 10.15 9.05 -1.65
N VAL A 46 9.77 9.06 -2.93
CA VAL A 46 10.24 8.12 -3.95
C VAL A 46 10.86 8.84 -5.14
N SER A 47 11.06 10.14 -4.98
CA SER A 47 11.78 10.99 -5.91
C SER A 47 13.30 10.85 -5.74
N SER A 48 14.05 11.26 -6.77
CA SER A 48 15.51 11.12 -6.82
C SER A 48 16.22 11.64 -5.56
N GLY A 49 17.11 10.83 -5.00
CA GLY A 49 17.87 11.16 -3.80
C GLY A 49 17.23 10.70 -2.49
N SER A 50 16.09 10.02 -2.51
CA SER A 50 15.51 9.40 -1.32
C SER A 50 16.17 8.04 -0.99
N ASN A 51 16.07 7.63 0.28
CA ASN A 51 16.50 6.30 0.71
C ASN A 51 15.74 5.18 -0.01
N VAL A 52 14.51 5.44 -0.45
CA VAL A 52 13.71 4.47 -1.21
C VAL A 52 14.34 4.26 -2.59
N VAL A 53 14.75 5.32 -3.29
CA VAL A 53 15.44 5.21 -4.60
C VAL A 53 16.80 4.52 -4.45
N SER A 54 17.52 4.74 -3.36
CA SER A 54 18.76 4.00 -3.09
C SER A 54 18.55 2.47 -3.02
N ARG A 55 17.40 2.03 -2.51
CA ARG A 55 17.01 0.61 -2.46
C ARG A 55 16.38 0.12 -3.77
N TYR A 56 15.65 0.99 -4.47
CA TYR A 56 14.95 0.69 -5.73
C TYR A 56 15.31 1.72 -6.80
N PRO A 57 16.51 1.62 -7.43
CA PRO A 57 16.97 2.64 -8.38
C PRO A 57 16.04 2.85 -9.57
N TRP A 58 15.34 1.80 -10.01
CA TRP A 58 14.37 1.83 -11.09
C TRP A 58 13.21 2.82 -10.84
N LEU A 59 12.91 3.17 -9.58
CA LEU A 59 11.90 4.19 -9.29
C LEU A 59 12.25 5.56 -9.88
N SER A 60 13.52 5.85 -10.11
CA SER A 60 13.96 7.12 -10.70
C SER A 60 13.70 7.25 -12.20
N GLU A 61 13.22 6.18 -12.86
CA GLU A 61 12.87 6.20 -14.27
C GLU A 61 11.76 7.23 -14.57
N GLU A 62 11.98 8.07 -15.58
CA GLU A 62 11.11 9.20 -15.91
C GLU A 62 9.66 8.75 -16.19
N VAL A 63 9.49 7.62 -16.86
CA VAL A 63 8.16 7.05 -17.16
C VAL A 63 7.39 6.74 -15.87
N LEU A 64 8.05 6.10 -14.89
CA LEU A 64 7.42 5.78 -13.61
C LEU A 64 7.12 7.05 -12.80
N GLN A 65 8.06 8.01 -12.76
CA GLN A 65 7.83 9.28 -12.09
C GLN A 65 6.64 10.05 -12.68
N SER A 66 6.47 10.00 -14.01
CA SER A 66 5.32 10.57 -14.70
C SER A 66 4.01 9.85 -14.35
N GLU A 67 4.01 8.51 -14.31
CA GLU A 67 2.85 7.71 -13.90
C GLU A 67 2.39 8.06 -12.47
N VAL A 68 3.34 8.09 -11.51
CA VAL A 68 3.05 8.41 -10.11
C VAL A 68 2.53 9.84 -9.98
N SER A 69 3.20 10.80 -10.64
CA SER A 69 2.79 12.21 -10.61
C SER A 69 1.37 12.41 -11.15
N ALA A 70 1.02 11.76 -12.26
CA ALA A 70 -0.32 11.82 -12.86
C ALA A 70 -1.40 11.22 -11.95
N SER A 71 -1.02 10.29 -11.06
CA SER A 71 -1.90 9.55 -10.16
C SER A 71 -2.02 10.17 -8.77
N CYS A 72 -1.34 11.29 -8.53
CA CYS A 72 -1.45 12.05 -7.28
C CYS A 72 -2.80 12.78 -7.19
N LEU A 73 -3.45 12.68 -6.03
CA LEU A 73 -4.68 13.40 -5.77
C LEU A 73 -4.47 14.91 -5.74
N LYS A 74 -5.27 15.62 -6.55
CA LYS A 74 -5.32 17.09 -6.55
C LYS A 74 -6.26 17.60 -5.46
N LEU A 75 -5.74 17.69 -4.23
CA LEU A 75 -6.50 18.17 -3.07
C LEU A 75 -6.67 19.70 -3.10
N ARG A 76 -7.89 20.17 -2.82
CA ARG A 76 -8.25 21.60 -2.74
C ARG A 76 -8.90 21.90 -1.40
N GLU A 77 -8.97 23.17 -1.03
CA GLU A 77 -9.73 23.61 0.14
C GLU A 77 -11.24 23.35 -0.03
N PRO A 78 -11.99 23.05 1.06
CA PRO A 78 -11.53 22.95 2.45
C PRO A 78 -10.92 21.57 2.81
N LYS A 79 -10.95 20.61 1.88
CA LYS A 79 -10.51 19.22 2.16
C LYS A 79 -9.04 19.16 2.57
N LYS A 80 -8.19 19.94 1.90
CA LYS A 80 -6.76 20.02 2.24
C LYS A 80 -6.55 20.46 3.70
N GLY A 81 -7.21 21.53 4.15
CA GLY A 81 -7.15 21.95 5.54
C GLY A 81 -7.65 20.91 6.55
N ASN A 82 -8.70 20.15 6.20
CA ASN A 82 -9.21 19.07 7.04
C ASN A 82 -8.22 17.91 7.15
N ILE A 83 -7.62 17.50 6.03
CA ILE A 83 -6.60 16.45 5.97
C ILE A 83 -5.40 16.82 6.84
N GLU A 84 -4.90 18.05 6.77
CA GLU A 84 -3.76 18.50 7.59
C GLU A 84 -4.05 18.46 9.09
N LYS A 85 -5.26 18.85 9.50
CA LYS A 85 -5.67 18.80 10.91
C LYS A 85 -5.78 17.37 11.41
N LEU A 86 -6.46 16.52 10.63
CA LEU A 86 -6.66 15.11 10.97
C LEU A 86 -5.34 14.34 10.96
N ALA A 87 -4.45 14.59 10.00
CA ALA A 87 -3.13 13.96 9.95
C ALA A 87 -2.28 14.28 11.20
N LYS A 88 -2.33 15.53 11.69
CA LYS A 88 -1.64 15.90 12.95
C LYS A 88 -2.23 15.14 14.14
N TYR A 89 -3.55 15.02 14.21
CA TYR A 89 -4.23 14.24 15.24
C TYR A 89 -3.83 12.77 15.18
N ILE A 90 -3.98 12.11 14.02
CA ILE A 90 -3.62 10.70 13.80
C ILE A 90 -2.16 10.46 14.16
N ARG A 91 -1.24 11.33 13.72
CA ARG A 91 0.19 11.19 14.03
C ARG A 91 0.46 11.30 15.53
N GLN A 92 -0.12 12.30 16.20
CA GLN A 92 0.12 12.52 17.63
C GLN A 92 -0.43 11.36 18.45
N HIS A 93 -1.70 11.03 18.26
CA HIS A 93 -2.38 9.99 19.04
C HIS A 93 -1.93 8.58 18.65
N GLY A 94 -1.61 8.35 17.38
CA GLY A 94 -1.05 7.09 16.89
C GLY A 94 0.32 6.80 17.49
N ASN A 95 1.19 7.80 17.59
CA ASN A 95 2.49 7.62 18.25
C ASN A 95 2.37 7.32 19.74
N VAL A 96 1.42 7.95 20.45
CA VAL A 96 1.11 7.61 21.86
C VAL A 96 0.61 6.17 21.99
N LEU A 97 -0.24 5.72 21.06
CA LEU A 97 -0.74 4.35 21.02
C LEU A 97 0.40 3.34 20.79
N LEU A 98 1.28 3.59 19.82
CA LEU A 98 2.43 2.72 19.53
C LEU A 98 3.42 2.69 20.72
N GLU A 99 3.66 3.82 21.38
CA GLU A 99 4.49 3.85 22.58
C GLU A 99 3.87 3.00 23.71
N LYS A 100 2.56 3.13 23.94
CA LYS A 100 1.86 2.29 24.92
C LYS A 100 1.97 0.80 24.59
N LEU A 101 1.78 0.43 23.32
CA LEU A 101 1.91 -0.96 22.88
C LEU A 101 3.33 -1.52 23.07
N LEU A 102 4.35 -0.66 22.95
CA LEU A 102 5.74 -1.01 23.27
C LEU A 102 5.93 -1.23 24.77
N THR A 103 5.45 -0.31 25.60
CA THR A 103 5.50 -0.43 27.07
C THR A 103 4.76 -1.68 27.57
N ASP A 104 3.62 -2.02 26.96
CA ASP A 104 2.82 -3.20 27.28
C ASP A 104 3.43 -4.51 26.73
N GLY A 105 4.58 -4.47 26.05
CA GLY A 105 5.26 -5.64 25.48
C GLY A 105 4.58 -6.25 24.26
N LYS A 106 3.60 -5.56 23.66
CA LYS A 106 2.89 -5.99 22.44
C LYS A 106 3.66 -5.62 21.16
N LEU A 107 4.52 -4.60 21.25
CA LEU A 107 5.53 -4.25 20.26
C LEU A 107 6.91 -4.72 20.74
N ARG A 108 7.72 -5.25 19.82
CA ARG A 108 9.10 -5.68 20.14
C ARG A 108 10.12 -4.55 20.02
N GLU A 109 9.80 -3.54 19.21
CA GLU A 109 10.70 -2.43 18.91
C GLU A 109 9.91 -1.14 18.74
N PRO A 110 10.53 0.03 18.96
CA PRO A 110 9.89 1.32 18.75
C PRO A 110 9.43 1.50 17.31
N ARG A 111 8.20 2.00 17.15
CA ARG A 111 7.60 2.35 15.87
C ARG A 111 7.00 3.74 15.96
N GLN A 112 6.99 4.46 14.84
CA GLN A 112 6.42 5.79 14.74
C GLN A 112 5.68 5.95 13.43
N ILE A 113 4.53 6.63 13.48
CA ILE A 113 3.79 7.08 12.32
C ILE A 113 4.44 8.37 11.81
N SER A 114 4.88 8.36 10.55
CA SER A 114 5.38 9.57 9.90
C SER A 114 4.23 10.54 9.62
N LEU A 115 4.55 11.78 9.25
CA LEU A 115 3.50 12.70 8.81
C LEU A 115 2.87 12.27 7.49
N VAL A 116 3.63 11.62 6.60
CA VAL A 116 3.14 11.15 5.31
C VAL A 116 2.14 10.01 5.50
N ASP A 117 2.46 9.03 6.36
CA ASP A 117 1.55 7.93 6.70
C ASP A 117 0.25 8.45 7.32
N ALA A 118 0.34 9.40 8.24
CA ALA A 118 -0.84 10.02 8.83
C ALA A 118 -1.67 10.81 7.80
N LYS A 119 -1.01 11.42 6.80
CA LYS A 119 -1.70 12.08 5.68
C LYS A 119 -2.38 11.09 4.75
N VAL A 120 -1.82 9.89 4.53
CA VAL A 120 -2.46 8.82 3.77
C VAL A 120 -3.78 8.43 4.45
N LEU A 121 -3.75 8.14 5.75
CA LEU A 121 -4.96 7.79 6.52
C LEU A 121 -5.98 8.94 6.53
N ALA A 122 -5.54 10.16 6.84
CA ALA A 122 -6.42 11.33 6.88
C ALA A 122 -7.06 11.64 5.52
N THR A 123 -6.30 11.46 4.43
CA THR A 123 -6.81 11.64 3.07
C THR A 123 -7.90 10.61 2.76
N ALA A 124 -7.66 9.36 3.13
CA ALA A 124 -8.63 8.30 2.92
C ALA A 124 -9.92 8.53 3.70
N GLU A 125 -9.83 8.92 4.97
CA GLU A 125 -11.00 9.24 5.79
C GLU A 125 -11.82 10.41 5.21
N VAL A 126 -11.17 11.55 4.93
CA VAL A 126 -11.83 12.75 4.40
C VAL A 126 -12.48 12.51 3.03
N LEU A 127 -11.98 11.54 2.26
CA LEU A 127 -12.49 11.20 0.94
C LEU A 127 -13.40 9.96 0.91
N SER A 128 -13.63 9.31 2.05
CA SER A 128 -14.28 8.00 2.13
C SER A 128 -13.67 7.01 1.12
N ALA A 129 -12.34 6.94 1.15
CA ALA A 129 -11.53 6.07 0.31
C ALA A 129 -10.91 4.95 1.15
N ALA A 130 -10.51 3.87 0.49
CA ALA A 130 -9.72 2.81 1.10
C ALA A 130 -8.26 3.25 1.28
N VAL A 131 -7.51 2.53 2.12
CA VAL A 131 -6.05 2.63 2.19
C VAL A 131 -5.44 1.31 1.79
N ALA A 132 -4.36 1.36 1.01
CA ALA A 132 -3.50 0.22 0.78
C ALA A 132 -2.16 0.42 1.50
N THR A 133 -1.87 -0.44 2.47
CA THR A 133 -0.62 -0.45 3.22
C THR A 133 -0.26 -1.88 3.63
N ASP A 134 1.03 -2.21 3.58
CA ASP A 134 1.54 -3.45 4.15
C ASP A 134 2.10 -3.25 5.57
N GLU A 135 2.09 -2.01 6.07
CA GLU A 135 2.68 -1.67 7.36
C GLU A 135 1.69 -1.91 8.50
N TRP A 136 1.91 -3.00 9.23
CA TRP A 136 1.00 -3.40 10.31
C TRP A 136 0.79 -2.34 11.42
N PRO A 137 1.78 -1.50 11.82
CA PRO A 137 1.53 -0.45 12.81
C PRO A 137 0.58 0.61 12.25
N LEU A 138 0.66 0.90 10.95
CA LEU A 138 -0.26 1.82 10.29
C LEU A 138 -1.67 1.24 10.22
N THR A 139 -1.81 -0.06 9.92
CA THR A 139 -3.11 -0.76 9.99
C THR A 139 -3.72 -0.69 11.39
N LEU A 140 -2.91 -0.88 12.43
CA LEU A 140 -3.36 -0.80 13.83
C LEU A 140 -3.85 0.61 14.16
N VAL A 141 -3.07 1.63 13.81
CA VAL A 141 -3.45 3.03 14.03
C VAL A 141 -4.73 3.39 13.25
N ALA A 142 -4.87 2.90 12.02
CA ALA A 142 -6.07 3.11 11.22
C ALA A 142 -7.32 2.48 11.83
N ASN A 143 -7.21 1.30 12.44
CA ASN A 143 -8.35 0.66 13.11
C ASN A 143 -8.77 1.39 14.40
N GLU A 144 -7.83 1.99 15.12
CA GLU A 144 -8.09 2.58 16.43
C GLU A 144 -8.46 4.07 16.36
N LEU A 145 -7.92 4.81 15.39
CA LEU A 145 -7.94 6.28 15.37
C LEU A 145 -8.52 6.87 14.08
N SER A 146 -9.00 6.03 13.16
CA SER A 146 -9.53 6.48 11.88
C SER A 146 -10.74 5.65 11.46
N GLU A 147 -11.65 6.28 10.73
CA GLU A 147 -12.84 5.61 10.19
C GLU A 147 -12.57 4.95 8.82
N VAL A 148 -11.31 4.92 8.35
CA VAL A 148 -10.95 4.32 7.04
C VAL A 148 -11.46 2.90 6.88
N HIS A 149 -11.40 2.09 7.95
CA HIS A 149 -11.85 0.70 7.91
C HIS A 149 -13.37 0.58 7.66
N GLU A 150 -14.15 1.56 8.09
CA GLU A 150 -15.60 1.63 7.84
C GLU A 150 -15.93 2.29 6.50
N ASN A 151 -15.17 3.33 6.11
CA ASN A 151 -15.49 4.24 5.02
C ASN A 151 -14.87 3.88 3.66
N GLY A 152 -13.98 2.90 3.59
CA GLY A 152 -13.37 2.45 2.33
C GLY A 152 -12.60 1.14 2.40
N GLY A 153 -12.16 0.75 3.61
CA GLY A 153 -11.47 -0.50 3.88
C GLY A 153 -9.95 -0.34 3.97
N LEU A 154 -9.32 -1.30 4.65
CA LEU A 154 -7.87 -1.47 4.71
C LEU A 154 -7.49 -2.66 3.85
N LEU A 155 -6.63 -2.41 2.86
CA LEU A 155 -6.11 -3.39 1.92
C LEU A 155 -4.59 -3.47 2.09
N ASN A 156 -4.02 -4.61 1.75
CA ASN A 156 -2.58 -4.74 1.58
C ASN A 156 -2.23 -5.10 0.12
N SER A 157 -0.95 -5.27 -0.18
CA SER A 157 -0.49 -5.61 -1.53
C SER A 157 -1.07 -6.90 -2.09
N LEU A 158 -1.32 -7.92 -1.25
CA LEU A 158 -1.96 -9.18 -1.67
C LEU A 158 -3.44 -8.99 -1.99
N ASP A 159 -4.17 -8.19 -1.19
CA ASP A 159 -5.55 -7.84 -1.50
C ASP A 159 -5.64 -7.14 -2.86
N LEU A 160 -4.70 -6.23 -3.15
CA LEU A 160 -4.64 -5.53 -4.43
C LEU A 160 -4.33 -6.47 -5.60
N LEU A 161 -3.41 -7.43 -5.44
CA LEU A 161 -3.20 -8.46 -6.47
C LEU A 161 -4.45 -9.30 -6.71
N SER A 162 -5.20 -9.64 -5.65
CA SER A 162 -6.47 -10.34 -5.77
C SER A 162 -7.51 -9.53 -6.54
N LEU A 163 -7.62 -8.22 -6.27
CA LEU A 163 -8.51 -7.33 -7.02
C LEU A 163 -8.08 -7.21 -8.49
N MET A 164 -6.78 -7.17 -8.79
CA MET A 164 -6.28 -7.15 -10.17
C MET A 164 -6.62 -8.44 -10.91
N GLU A 165 -6.50 -9.60 -10.27
CA GLU A 165 -6.85 -10.90 -10.87
C GLU A 165 -8.36 -11.07 -11.05
N LEU A 166 -9.17 -10.68 -10.07
CA LEU A 166 -10.63 -10.63 -10.19
C LEU A 166 -11.10 -9.66 -11.30
N GLY A 167 -10.34 -8.60 -11.54
CA GLY A 167 -10.53 -7.67 -12.64
C GLY A 167 -10.08 -8.21 -14.01
N GLY A 168 -9.38 -9.34 -14.06
CA GLY A 168 -8.79 -9.90 -15.28
C GLY A 168 -7.56 -9.17 -15.80
N ASN A 169 -6.96 -8.30 -14.98
CA ASN A 169 -5.77 -7.51 -15.34
C ASN A 169 -4.46 -8.26 -15.14
N LEU A 170 -4.52 -9.36 -14.40
CA LEU A 170 -3.39 -10.18 -14.03
C LEU A 170 -3.86 -11.64 -13.97
N ASP A 171 -3.09 -12.55 -14.56
CA ASP A 171 -3.36 -13.98 -14.44
C ASP A 171 -2.64 -14.60 -13.23
N LYS A 172 -3.03 -15.82 -12.87
CA LYS A 172 -2.41 -16.56 -11.76
C LYS A 172 -0.89 -16.69 -11.89
N GLY A 173 -0.37 -16.92 -13.10
CA GLY A 173 1.07 -17.05 -13.32
C GLY A 173 1.81 -15.75 -13.01
N GLN A 174 1.27 -14.63 -13.49
CA GLN A 174 1.77 -13.29 -13.21
C GLN A 174 1.67 -12.93 -11.72
N ARG A 175 0.58 -13.30 -11.04
CA ARG A 175 0.45 -13.17 -9.57
C ARG A 175 1.58 -13.88 -8.84
N VAL A 176 1.72 -15.17 -9.12
CA VAL A 176 2.69 -16.05 -8.46
C VAL A 176 4.09 -15.52 -8.67
N GLU A 177 4.43 -15.10 -9.88
CA GLU A 177 5.74 -14.51 -10.20
C GLU A 177 5.97 -13.17 -9.49
N THR A 178 4.93 -12.34 -9.38
CA THR A 178 5.01 -11.07 -8.64
C THR A 178 5.35 -11.32 -7.17
N VAL A 179 4.62 -12.22 -6.50
CA VAL A 179 4.85 -12.53 -5.07
C VAL A 179 6.19 -13.25 -4.87
N ARG A 180 6.58 -14.15 -5.77
CA ARG A 180 7.91 -14.77 -5.78
C ARG A 180 9.01 -13.72 -5.87
N SER A 181 8.86 -12.74 -6.75
CA SER A 181 9.82 -11.65 -6.90
C SER A 181 9.99 -10.86 -5.60
N TRP A 182 8.92 -10.64 -4.84
CA TRP A 182 9.03 -10.00 -3.52
C TRP A 182 9.89 -10.82 -2.56
N CYS A 183 9.69 -12.14 -2.50
CA CYS A 183 10.51 -13.05 -1.69
C CYS A 183 11.98 -13.02 -2.11
N GLN A 184 12.26 -13.08 -3.41
CA GLN A 184 13.63 -13.10 -3.95
C GLN A 184 14.38 -11.77 -3.71
N ASN A 185 13.66 -10.66 -3.70
CA ASN A 185 14.23 -9.34 -3.45
C ASN A 185 14.31 -8.97 -1.96
N GLY A 186 13.98 -9.91 -1.05
CA GLY A 186 14.05 -9.69 0.39
C GLY A 186 13.09 -8.60 0.89
N GLU A 187 11.93 -8.48 0.24
CA GLU A 187 10.91 -7.51 0.64
C GLU A 187 10.34 -7.81 2.02
N LEU A 188 10.04 -6.75 2.77
CA LEU A 188 9.33 -6.89 4.05
C LEU A 188 7.85 -7.15 3.77
N LEU A 189 7.50 -8.41 3.66
CA LEU A 189 6.13 -8.85 3.36
C LEU A 189 5.17 -8.49 4.51
N PRO A 190 3.87 -8.24 4.21
CA PRO A 190 2.89 -7.95 5.26
C PRO A 190 2.88 -9.06 6.32
N ARG A 191 2.52 -8.67 7.55
CA ARG A 191 2.44 -9.63 8.66
C ARG A 191 1.49 -10.78 8.28
N ASN A 192 1.92 -12.02 8.53
CA ASN A 192 1.18 -13.24 8.20
C ASN A 192 0.82 -13.38 6.71
N TRP A 193 1.64 -12.85 5.79
CA TRP A 193 1.35 -12.86 4.36
C TRP A 193 1.06 -14.26 3.79
N GLN A 194 1.68 -15.33 4.31
CA GLN A 194 1.41 -16.70 3.83
C GLN A 194 -0.03 -17.14 4.10
N GLU A 195 -0.51 -16.93 5.33
CA GLU A 195 -1.89 -17.24 5.72
C GLU A 195 -2.87 -16.42 4.89
N HIS A 196 -2.53 -15.15 4.65
CA HIS A 196 -3.32 -14.25 3.84
C HIS A 196 -3.35 -14.70 2.36
N TYR A 197 -2.20 -15.10 1.81
CA TYR A 197 -2.10 -15.61 0.44
C TYR A 197 -2.99 -16.84 0.26
N VAL A 198 -2.92 -17.82 1.17
CA VAL A 198 -3.77 -19.01 1.14
C VAL A 198 -5.25 -18.62 1.20
N ARG A 199 -5.62 -17.66 2.07
CA ARG A 199 -7.00 -17.18 2.18
C ARG A 199 -7.52 -16.57 0.88
N LEU A 200 -6.70 -15.78 0.17
CA LEU A 200 -7.12 -15.07 -1.04
C LEU A 200 -7.14 -15.97 -2.28
N PHE A 201 -6.17 -16.88 -2.39
CA PHE A 201 -5.90 -17.60 -3.65
C PHE A 201 -6.15 -19.12 -3.56
N ASN A 202 -6.43 -19.63 -2.35
CA ASN A 202 -6.71 -21.03 -2.08
C ASN A 202 -5.61 -21.99 -2.62
N GLU A 203 -4.35 -21.59 -2.46
CA GLU A 203 -3.19 -22.35 -2.88
C GLU A 203 -1.98 -22.03 -1.99
N SER A 204 -0.94 -22.85 -2.05
CA SER A 204 0.31 -22.61 -1.32
C SER A 204 1.00 -21.33 -1.81
N PRO A 205 1.54 -20.50 -0.89
CA PRO A 205 2.29 -19.31 -1.28
C PRO A 205 3.57 -19.70 -2.04
N PRO A 206 4.00 -18.89 -3.02
CA PRO A 206 5.28 -19.12 -3.68
C PRO A 206 6.42 -18.96 -2.68
N ASP A 207 7.38 -19.87 -2.72
CA ASP A 207 8.65 -19.72 -2.03
C ASP A 207 9.60 -18.85 -2.85
N GLY A 208 10.61 -18.27 -2.18
CA GLY A 208 11.67 -17.51 -2.84
C GLY A 208 12.66 -18.38 -3.61
N GLN A 209 12.45 -19.70 -3.65
CA GLN A 209 13.27 -20.62 -4.42
C GLN A 209 12.81 -20.56 -5.88
N SER A 210 13.75 -20.43 -6.81
CA SER A 210 13.47 -20.62 -8.22
C SER A 210 12.91 -22.03 -8.39
N SER A 211 11.77 -22.18 -9.06
CA SER A 211 11.43 -23.48 -9.62
C SER A 211 12.56 -23.82 -10.59
N ASP A 212 13.47 -24.69 -10.18
CA ASP A 212 14.37 -25.36 -11.11
C ASP A 212 13.46 -25.92 -12.20
N ILE A 213 13.55 -25.32 -13.38
CA ILE A 213 13.04 -25.92 -14.59
C ILE A 213 13.81 -27.23 -14.68
N GLN A 214 13.14 -28.33 -14.30
CA GLN A 214 13.58 -29.65 -14.73
C GLN A 214 13.53 -29.61 -16.25
N SER A 215 14.67 -29.27 -16.84
CA SER A 215 14.97 -29.47 -18.24
C SER A 215 14.81 -30.97 -18.51
N MET A 216 13.73 -31.31 -19.21
CA MET A 216 13.69 -32.50 -20.06
C MET A 216 14.56 -32.27 -21.29
#